data_AF-A0A9P7EBM7-F1
#
_entry.id   AF-A0A9P7EBM7-F1
#
_cell.length_a   1.000
_cell.length_b   1.000
_cell.length_c   1.000
_cell.angle_alpha   90.00
_cell.angle_beta   90.00
_cell.angle_gamma   90.00
#
_symmetry.space_group_name_H-M   'P 1'
#
loop_
_entity.id
_entity.type
_entity.pdbx_description
1 polymer ?
#
loop_
_entity_poly.entity_id
_entity_poly.type
_entity_poly.pdbx_seq_one_letter_code
_entity_poly.pdbx_strand_id
1 'polypeptide(L)' 'MAEGGNSKHARQPILNMGDTSTIGQYAIQLGRLSGFSPIITTASSHNTELLSSPGAI' A
#
# COMPACT_ATOMS: atom_id res chain seq x y z
N MET A 1 0.87 -4.33 -26.97
CA MET A 1 1.63 -3.61 -25.92
C MET A 1 0.61 -2.86 -25.08
N ALA A 2 0.20 -3.47 -23.96
CA ALA A 2 -0.84 -2.89 -23.10
C ALA A 2 -0.26 -1.64 -22.41
N GLU A 3 -0.93 -0.51 -22.58
CA GLU A 3 -0.57 0.75 -21.93
C GLU A 3 -0.50 0.50 -20.42
N GLY A 4 0.72 0.64 -19.88
CA GLY A 4 1.12 0.04 -18.61
C GLY A 4 0.31 0.58 -17.43
N GLY A 5 -0.12 -0.32 -16.55
CA GLY A 5 -0.81 -0.02 -15.29
C GLY A 5 0.02 0.77 -14.26
N ASN A 6 1.13 1.39 -14.69
CA ASN A 6 2.16 2.04 -13.89
C ASN A 6 1.91 3.55 -13.68
N SER A 7 0.84 4.10 -14.25
CA SER A 7 0.62 5.56 -14.25
C SER A 7 -0.82 6.03 -14.00
N LYS A 8 -1.79 5.11 -13.89
CA LYS A 8 -3.21 5.50 -13.69
C LYS A 8 -3.50 6.18 -12.35
N HIS A 9 -2.71 5.90 -11.31
CA HIS A 9 -2.87 6.45 -9.96
C HIS A 9 -1.60 7.11 -9.42
N ALA A 10 -0.73 7.57 -10.31
CA ALA A 10 0.52 8.21 -9.93
C ALA A 10 0.25 9.36 -8.94
N ARG A 11 0.87 9.30 -7.75
CA ARG A 11 0.76 10.30 -6.67
C ARG A 11 -0.62 10.45 -6.03
N GLN A 12 -1.52 9.50 -6.24
CA GLN A 12 -2.77 9.48 -5.50
C GLN A 12 -2.55 8.82 -4.15
N PRO A 13 -3.05 9.40 -3.05
CA PRO A 13 -3.06 8.73 -1.76
C PRO A 13 -4.06 7.58 -1.76
N ILE A 14 -3.73 6.51 -1.05
CA ILE A 14 -4.67 5.41 -0.75
C ILE A 14 -4.67 5.16 0.75
N LEU A 15 -5.87 4.99 1.31
CA LEU A 15 -6.09 4.55 2.69
C LEU A 15 -6.44 3.07 2.68
N ASN A 16 -5.66 2.26 3.38
CA ASN A 16 -5.87 0.84 3.51
C ASN A 16 -6.13 0.49 4.99
N MET A 17 -7.29 -0.10 5.26
CA MET A 17 -7.78 -0.29 6.64
C MET A 17 -7.68 -1.76 7.04
N GLY A 18 -7.03 -2.05 8.17
CA GLY A 18 -6.95 -3.41 8.72
C GLY A 18 -5.86 -4.29 8.09
N ASP A 19 -4.66 -3.74 7.95
CA ASP A 19 -3.63 -4.28 7.04
C ASP A 19 -2.71 -5.36 7.61
N THR A 20 -2.85 -5.71 8.88
CA THR A 20 -1.92 -6.65 9.53
C THR A 20 -2.09 -8.10 9.04
N SER A 21 -3.07 -8.34 8.17
CA SER A 21 -3.28 -9.59 7.48
C SER A 21 -2.39 -9.72 6.25
N THR A 22 -2.17 -10.95 5.78
CA THR A 22 -1.44 -11.21 4.53
C THR A 22 -2.04 -10.46 3.33
N ILE A 23 -3.36 -10.29 3.29
CA ILE A 23 -4.05 -9.56 2.21
C ILE A 23 -3.67 -8.08 2.24
N GLY A 24 -3.57 -7.50 3.44
CA GLY A 24 -3.21 -6.10 3.60
C GLY A 24 -1.78 -5.78 3.12
N GLN A 25 -0.83 -6.65 3.47
CA GLN A 25 0.54 -6.51 2.97
C GLN A 25 0.65 -6.62 1.45
N TYR A 26 -0.12 -7.52 0.82
CA TYR A 26 -0.20 -7.59 -0.64
C TYR A 26 -0.82 -6.33 -1.25
N ALA A 27 -1.85 -5.76 -0.61
CA ALA A 27 -2.46 -4.52 -1.05
C ALA A 27 -1.47 -3.34 -1.02
N ILE A 28 -0.61 -3.25 0.00
CA ILE A 28 0.46 -2.23 0.07
C ILE A 28 1.44 -2.41 -1.10
N GLN A 29 1.92 -3.64 -1.34
CA GLN A 29 2.87 -3.92 -2.42
C GLN A 29 2.29 -3.60 -3.81
N LEU A 30 1.05 -4.02 -4.06
CA LEU A 30 0.34 -3.76 -5.31
C LEU A 30 0.02 -2.28 -5.50
N GLY A 31 -0.31 -1.57 -4.40
CA GLY A 31 -0.51 -0.13 -4.40
C GLY A 31 0.73 0.62 -4.89
N ARG A 32 1.91 0.23 -4.39
CA ARG A 32 3.19 0.81 -4.83
C ARG A 32 3.47 0.56 -6.31
N LEU A 33 3.31 -0.69 -6.77
CA LEU A 33 3.49 -1.02 -8.19
C LEU A 33 2.48 -0.31 -9.10
N SER A 34 1.33 0.09 -8.55
CA SER A 34 0.30 0.84 -9.26
C SER A 34 0.53 2.36 -9.26
N GLY A 35 1.57 2.85 -8.58
CA GLY A 35 1.94 4.27 -8.52
C GLY A 35 1.30 5.09 -7.40
N PHE A 36 0.58 4.45 -6.46
CA PHE A 36 0.00 5.16 -5.30
C PHE A 36 1.10 5.69 -4.39
N SER A 37 0.95 6.94 -3.95
CA SER A 37 1.86 7.59 -3.01
C SER A 37 1.18 8.83 -2.42
N PRO A 38 1.08 8.97 -1.09
CA PRO A 38 1.46 8.00 -0.05
C PRO A 38 0.44 6.84 0.12
N ILE A 39 0.89 5.72 0.68
CA ILE A 39 0.03 4.62 1.13
C ILE A 39 -0.11 4.73 2.64
N ILE A 40 -1.32 5.00 3.12
CA ILE A 40 -1.63 5.19 4.54
C ILE A 40 -2.33 3.95 5.04
N THR A 41 -1.88 3.40 6.16
CA THR A 41 -2.44 2.16 6.71
C THR A 41 -2.86 2.28 8.16
N THR A 42 -3.91 1.55 8.55
CA THR A 42 -4.30 1.41 9.96
C THR A 42 -4.03 -0.02 10.45
N ALA A 43 -3.33 -0.10 11.58
CA ALA A 43 -3.00 -1.35 12.26
C ALA A 43 -3.03 -1.16 13.78
N SER A 44 -3.12 -2.28 14.50
CA SER A 44 -2.87 -2.27 15.94
C SER A 44 -1.42 -1.86 16.22
N SER A 45 -1.18 -1.19 17.34
CA SER A 45 0.14 -0.72 17.77
C SER A 45 1.18 -1.84 17.94
N HIS A 46 0.75 -3.10 18.04
CA HIS A 46 1.63 -4.27 18.11
C HIS A 46 2.10 -4.77 16.74
N ASN A 47 1.41 -4.38 15.67
CA ASN A 47 1.66 -4.84 14.30
C ASN A 47 2.13 -3.71 13.37
N THR A 48 2.31 -2.50 13.89
CA THR A 48 2.82 -1.34 13.14
C THR A 48 4.21 -1.58 12.54
N GLU A 49 5.08 -2.33 13.22
CA GLU A 49 6.41 -2.68 12.69
C GLU A 49 6.36 -3.55 11.43
N LEU A 50 5.34 -4.41 11.29
CA LEU A 50 5.15 -5.26 10.12
C LEU A 50 4.85 -4.42 8.85
N LEU A 51 4.27 -3.23 9.01
CA LEU A 51 3.79 -2.41 7.90
C LEU A 51 4.75 -1.28 7.50
N SER A 52 5.76 -0.99 8.34
CA SER A 52 6.79 0.01 8.02
C SER A 52 7.77 -0.48 6.94
N SER A 53 8.08 -1.78 6.91
CA SER A 53 8.98 -2.40 5.92
C SER A 53 8.46 -2.31 4.46
N PRO A 54 7.18 -2.62 4.18
CA PRO A 54 6.61 -2.46 2.83
C PRO A 54 6.39 -0.99 2.42
N GLY A 55 6.63 -0.03 3.32
CA GLY A 55 6.68 1.39 3.01
C GLY A 55 5.32 2.08 2.98
N ALA A 56 4.42 1.64 3.86
CA ALA A 56 3.28 2.42 4.31
C ALA A 56 3.73 3.41 5.41
N ILE A 57 3.00 4.51 5.53
CA ILE A 57 3.15 5.52 6.59
C ILE A 57 2.03 5.44 7.61
#